data_AF-A0A4Y8KVH7-F1
#
_entry.id   AF-A0A4Y8KVH7-F1
#
_cell.length_a   1.000
_cell.length_b   1.000
_cell.length_c   1.000
_cell.angle_alpha   90.00
_cell.angle_beta   90.00
_cell.angle_gamma   90.00
#
_symmetry.space_group_name_H-M   'P 1'
#
loop_
_entity.id
_entity.type
_entity.pdbx_description
1 polymer ?
#
loop_
_entity_poly.entity_id
_entity_poly.type
_entity_poly.pdbx_seq_one_letter_code
_entity_poly.pdbx_strand_id
1 'polypeptide(L)'
;MKKPLLFISIFAVISIISVYFIYQHFVPDEFLTEEDMRSEFSLADRERTIQDVIKVDDQTYFVPYQFGEEAYGASVWVWLDGKWENVGDGTTSGLHLLSTDQGKEYVYWNVHPDDRVEKWETVMKFDRNYRIFSPDGKVQHEIYYPGIEFKKEFESGNKTYGIVELPEEWSEQAAFEEEFPTEPSMIPSKNAFTYEWQAFDEDGEVIVHLENTLEEGGGGTFGGNYARPLSQVSLQESEE
;
A
#
# COMPACT_ATOMS: atom_id res chain seq x y z
N MET A 1 56.98 11.96 -19.00
CA MET A 1 55.82 11.05 -19.22
C MET A 1 54.97 10.88 -17.95
N LYS A 2 54.43 11.96 -17.34
CA LYS A 2 53.60 11.85 -16.10
C LYS A 2 52.09 12.06 -16.33
N LYS A 3 51.69 12.48 -17.54
CA LYS A 3 50.29 12.75 -17.90
C LYS A 3 49.36 11.54 -17.73
N PRO A 4 49.70 10.30 -18.14
CA PRO A 4 48.78 9.18 -17.95
C PRO A 4 48.59 8.81 -16.47
N LEU A 5 49.63 9.00 -15.64
CA LEU A 5 49.54 8.73 -14.20
C LEU A 5 48.60 9.71 -13.48
N LEU A 6 48.58 10.98 -13.93
CA LEU A 6 47.67 12.00 -13.42
C LEU A 6 46.21 11.68 -13.79
N PHE A 7 45.95 11.24 -15.04
CA PHE A 7 44.61 10.86 -15.48
C PHE A 7 44.08 9.62 -14.74
N ILE A 8 44.93 8.61 -14.50
CA ILE A 8 44.54 7.43 -13.71
C ILE A 8 44.21 7.83 -12.27
N SER A 9 44.99 8.73 -11.66
CA SER A 9 44.71 9.23 -10.31
C SER A 9 43.40 10.01 -10.24
N ILE A 10 43.11 10.86 -11.22
CA ILE A 10 41.86 11.62 -11.27
C ILE A 10 40.67 10.68 -11.47
N PHE A 11 40.80 9.70 -12.38
CA PHE A 11 39.76 8.71 -12.61
C PHE A 11 39.47 7.88 -11.35
N ALA A 12 40.50 7.43 -10.65
CA ALA A 12 40.33 6.69 -9.40
C ALA A 12 39.58 7.51 -8.33
N VAL A 13 39.91 8.81 -8.18
CA VAL A 13 39.21 9.69 -7.24
C VAL A 13 37.75 9.88 -7.65
N ILE A 14 37.48 10.11 -8.94
CA ILE A 14 36.10 10.22 -9.45
C ILE A 14 35.33 8.93 -9.21
N SER A 15 35.92 7.76 -9.49
CA SER A 15 35.28 6.47 -9.24
C SER A 15 34.94 6.26 -7.77
N ILE A 16 35.83 6.62 -6.84
CA ILE A 16 35.56 6.52 -5.40
C ILE A 16 34.39 7.44 -5.00
N ILE A 17 34.38 8.68 -5.50
CA ILE A 17 33.31 9.64 -5.24
C ILE A 17 31.98 9.13 -5.83
N SER A 18 31.98 8.61 -7.06
CA SER A 18 30.79 8.05 -7.68
C SER A 18 30.25 6.85 -6.92
N VAL A 19 31.11 5.94 -6.46
CA VAL A 19 30.70 4.79 -5.64
C VAL A 19 30.09 5.26 -4.32
N TYR A 20 30.68 6.28 -3.68
CA TYR A 20 30.13 6.85 -2.45
C TYR A 20 28.73 7.45 -2.65
N PHE A 21 28.52 8.23 -3.72
CA PHE A 21 27.20 8.80 -4.01
C PHE A 21 26.17 7.73 -4.38
N ILE A 22 26.56 6.71 -5.14
CA ILE A 22 25.67 5.57 -5.43
C ILE A 22 25.32 4.84 -4.13
N TYR A 23 26.29 4.60 -3.26
CA TYR A 23 26.05 3.92 -1.98
C TYR A 23 25.02 4.66 -1.12
N GLN A 24 25.16 5.97 -0.92
CA GLN A 24 24.17 6.75 -0.16
C GLN A 24 22.78 6.76 -0.78
N HIS A 25 22.67 6.68 -2.10
CA HIS A 25 21.38 6.72 -2.76
C HIS A 25 20.63 5.38 -2.62
N PHE A 26 21.33 4.26 -2.74
CA PHE A 26 20.71 2.93 -2.80
C PHE A 26 20.70 2.17 -1.46
N VAL A 27 21.59 2.50 -0.53
CA VAL A 27 21.67 1.80 0.76
C VAL A 27 21.04 2.66 1.82
N PRO A 28 19.94 2.22 2.44
CA PRO A 28 19.29 2.95 3.52
C PRO A 28 20.21 3.11 4.72
N ASP A 29 20.24 4.33 5.24
CA ASP A 29 20.83 4.60 6.55
C ASP A 29 19.90 4.08 7.66
N GLU A 30 20.33 4.20 8.93
CA GLU A 30 19.48 3.89 10.07
C GLU A 30 18.15 4.65 9.99
N PHE A 31 17.07 4.01 10.42
CA PHE A 31 15.75 4.63 10.40
C PHE A 31 15.69 5.82 11.36
N LEU A 32 14.79 6.77 11.04
CA LEU A 32 14.64 8.02 11.77
C LEU A 32 14.34 7.79 13.27
N THR A 33 14.84 8.70 14.10
CA THR A 33 14.43 8.75 15.51
C THR A 33 13.01 9.31 15.63
N GLU A 34 12.37 9.09 16.77
CA GLU A 34 11.05 9.69 17.04
C GLU A 34 11.06 11.22 16.98
N GLU A 35 12.15 11.86 17.41
CA GLU A 35 12.30 13.32 17.33
C GLU A 35 12.40 13.79 15.87
N ASP A 36 13.16 13.09 15.04
CA ASP A 36 13.29 13.40 13.61
C ASP A 36 11.96 13.20 12.89
N MET A 37 11.25 12.10 13.13
CA MET A 37 9.91 11.85 12.57
C MET A 37 8.92 12.96 12.95
N ARG A 38 8.91 13.39 14.21
CA ARG A 38 8.05 14.50 14.67
C ARG A 38 8.38 15.82 14.01
N SER A 39 9.63 16.02 13.59
CA SER A 39 10.05 17.26 12.95
C SER A 39 9.50 17.41 11.53
N GLU A 40 9.28 16.28 10.84
CA GLU A 40 8.71 16.18 9.50
C GLU A 40 7.18 16.29 9.50
N PHE A 41 6.51 15.93 10.59
CA PHE A 41 5.07 16.17 10.74
C PHE A 41 4.76 17.68 10.80
N SER A 42 3.59 18.05 10.27
CA SER A 42 3.10 19.43 10.29
C SER A 42 3.00 19.93 11.74
N LEU A 43 3.07 21.26 11.97
CA LEU A 43 2.98 21.82 13.34
C LEU A 43 1.70 21.42 14.08
N ALA A 44 0.60 21.19 13.35
CA ALA A 44 -0.66 20.72 13.92
C ALA A 44 -0.61 19.24 14.34
N ASP A 45 0.34 18.48 13.79
CA ASP A 45 0.50 17.03 13.89
C ASP A 45 1.62 16.61 14.86
N ARG A 46 2.33 17.56 15.48
CA ARG A 46 3.47 17.23 16.35
C ARG A 46 3.10 16.56 17.68
N GLU A 47 1.83 16.61 18.06
CA GLU A 47 1.31 15.96 19.26
C GLU A 47 1.02 14.46 19.07
N ARG A 48 1.30 13.90 17.88
CA ARG A 48 1.16 12.47 17.62
C ARG A 48 2.02 11.65 18.58
N THR A 49 1.48 10.60 19.18
CA THR A 49 2.22 9.63 19.99
C THR A 49 2.52 8.42 19.12
N ILE A 50 3.79 8.14 18.86
CA ILE A 50 4.20 6.97 18.08
C ILE A 50 3.92 5.72 18.91
N GLN A 51 3.16 4.78 18.34
CA GLN A 51 2.79 3.53 19.01
C GLN A 51 3.83 2.43 18.78
N ASP A 52 4.42 2.38 17.58
CA ASP A 52 5.46 1.43 17.20
C ASP A 52 6.24 1.91 15.96
N VAL A 53 7.35 1.24 15.65
CA VAL A 53 8.10 1.40 14.40
C VAL A 53 8.33 0.01 13.81
N ILE A 54 7.60 -0.32 12.75
CA ILE A 54 7.59 -1.65 12.16
C ILE A 54 8.36 -1.61 10.83
N LYS A 55 9.48 -2.32 10.77
CA LYS A 55 10.22 -2.52 9.52
C LYS A 55 9.42 -3.46 8.61
N VAL A 56 9.05 -2.98 7.43
CA VAL A 56 8.31 -3.76 6.41
C VAL A 56 9.32 -4.50 5.54
N ASP A 57 10.27 -3.76 5.00
CA ASP A 57 11.41 -4.28 4.25
C ASP A 57 12.65 -3.39 4.49
N ASP A 58 13.71 -3.55 3.71
CA ASP A 58 14.94 -2.76 3.88
C ASP A 58 14.75 -1.26 3.62
N GLN A 59 13.78 -0.88 2.80
CA GLN A 59 13.53 0.49 2.33
C GLN A 59 12.18 1.06 2.78
N THR A 60 11.40 0.33 3.57
CA THR A 60 10.03 0.70 3.94
C THR A 60 9.75 0.45 5.41
N TYR A 61 9.17 1.45 6.08
CA TYR A 61 8.71 1.39 7.46
C TYR A 61 7.26 1.81 7.59
N PHE A 62 6.53 1.10 8.45
CA PHE A 62 5.18 1.43 8.88
C PHE A 62 5.21 1.92 10.32
N VAL A 63 4.64 3.10 10.55
CA VAL A 63 4.68 3.79 11.85
C VAL A 63 3.25 4.18 12.26
N PRO A 64 2.58 3.35 13.08
CA PRO A 64 1.29 3.68 13.66
C PRO A 64 1.44 4.75 14.74
N TYR A 65 0.53 5.70 14.78
CA TYR A 65 0.50 6.77 15.77
C TYR A 65 -0.92 7.08 16.25
N GLN A 66 -1.00 7.63 17.45
CA GLN A 66 -2.21 8.18 18.03
C GLN A 66 -2.15 9.72 18.01
N PHE A 67 -3.24 10.37 17.64
CA PHE A 67 -3.42 11.82 17.72
C PHE A 67 -4.39 12.15 18.86
N GLY A 68 -3.92 12.87 19.89
CA GLY A 68 -4.73 13.14 21.08
C GLY A 68 -5.20 11.85 21.76
N GLU A 69 -6.42 11.87 22.32
CA GLU A 69 -7.00 10.70 23.01
C GLU A 69 -7.83 9.79 22.07
N GLU A 70 -8.41 10.32 20.99
CA GLU A 70 -9.47 9.63 20.23
C GLU A 70 -9.10 9.28 18.79
N ALA A 71 -8.00 9.81 18.24
CA ALA A 71 -7.67 9.62 16.83
C ALA A 71 -6.49 8.66 16.65
N TYR A 72 -6.62 7.73 15.71
CA TYR A 72 -5.57 6.78 15.33
C TYR A 72 -5.24 6.97 13.85
N GLY A 73 -3.98 6.83 13.50
CA GLY A 73 -3.50 7.00 12.14
C GLY A 73 -2.19 6.30 11.91
N ALA A 74 -1.68 6.36 10.69
CA ALA A 74 -0.42 5.74 10.37
C ALA A 74 0.34 6.53 9.32
N SER A 75 1.66 6.35 9.37
CA SER A 75 2.56 6.86 8.35
C SER A 75 3.38 5.74 7.73
N VAL A 76 3.63 5.87 6.43
CA VAL A 76 4.51 4.99 5.66
C VAL A 76 5.73 5.80 5.24
N TRP A 77 6.90 5.27 5.56
CA TRP A 77 8.18 5.89 5.30
C TRP A 77 8.97 5.03 4.33
N VAL A 78 9.47 5.66 3.25
CA VAL A 78 10.24 4.97 2.22
C VAL A 78 11.59 5.66 2.06
N TRP A 79 12.64 4.86 1.85
CA TRP A 79 13.97 5.38 1.51
C TRP A 79 13.99 5.84 0.05
N LEU A 80 13.93 7.16 -0.14
CA LEU A 80 13.93 7.78 -1.45
C LEU A 80 15.07 8.79 -1.54
N ASP A 81 15.81 8.72 -2.64
CA ASP A 81 16.87 9.66 -2.97
C ASP A 81 17.94 9.88 -1.88
N GLY A 82 18.22 8.85 -1.07
CA GLY A 82 19.22 8.91 0.00
C GLY A 82 18.72 9.50 1.32
N LYS A 83 17.40 9.54 1.53
CA LYS A 83 16.79 9.92 2.80
C LYS A 83 15.46 9.20 3.02
N TRP A 84 15.03 9.14 4.26
CA TRP A 84 13.68 8.67 4.61
C TRP A 84 12.66 9.76 4.31
N GLU A 85 11.65 9.43 3.49
CA GLU A 85 10.51 10.31 3.20
C GLU A 85 9.21 9.68 3.68
N ASN A 86 8.35 10.49 4.29
CA ASN A 86 6.98 10.09 4.56
C ASN A 86 6.18 10.21 3.25
N VAL A 87 5.80 9.07 2.69
CA VAL A 87 5.10 8.96 1.39
C VAL A 87 3.60 8.71 1.55
N GLY A 88 3.16 8.46 2.77
CA GLY A 88 1.76 8.23 3.11
C GLY A 88 1.53 8.61 4.55
N ASP A 89 0.65 9.58 4.78
CA ASP A 89 0.26 10.07 6.09
C ASP A 89 -1.26 10.12 6.11
N GLY A 90 -1.88 9.23 6.88
CA GLY A 90 -3.32 9.06 6.90
C GLY A 90 -3.84 9.00 8.33
N THR A 91 -4.86 9.79 8.63
CA THR A 91 -5.71 9.64 9.83
C THR A 91 -6.80 8.58 9.59
N THR A 92 -6.48 7.56 8.81
CA THR A 92 -7.48 6.78 8.08
C THR A 92 -7.97 5.58 8.90
N SER A 93 -9.28 5.31 8.77
CA SER A 93 -10.09 4.50 9.71
C SER A 93 -9.86 3.01 9.73
N GLY A 94 -9.12 2.44 8.79
CA GLY A 94 -9.23 1.01 8.53
C GLY A 94 -8.03 0.42 7.83
N LEU A 95 -8.33 -0.48 6.91
CA LEU A 95 -7.37 -1.32 6.23
C LEU A 95 -6.91 -0.64 4.94
N HIS A 96 -5.59 -0.58 4.74
CA HIS A 96 -4.96 0.06 3.59
C HIS A 96 -4.01 -0.87 2.88
N LEU A 97 -3.93 -0.71 1.57
CA LEU A 97 -2.96 -1.41 0.73
C LEU A 97 -1.67 -0.58 0.62
N LEU A 98 -0.54 -1.26 0.74
CA LEU A 98 0.80 -0.73 0.53
C LEU A 98 1.51 -1.60 -0.49
N SER A 99 1.87 -1.02 -1.64
CA SER A 99 2.77 -1.66 -2.61
C SER A 99 4.18 -1.10 -2.42
N THR A 100 5.15 -1.99 -2.32
CA THR A 100 6.58 -1.63 -2.17
C THR A 100 7.28 -1.64 -3.52
N ASP A 101 8.42 -0.97 -3.61
CA ASP A 101 9.25 -0.94 -4.83
C ASP A 101 9.78 -2.33 -5.22
N GLN A 102 9.77 -3.29 -4.29
CA GLN A 102 10.11 -4.69 -4.56
C GLN A 102 8.97 -5.50 -5.18
N GLY A 103 7.82 -4.88 -5.45
CA GLY A 103 6.63 -5.53 -6.01
C GLY A 103 5.83 -6.35 -5.00
N LYS A 104 6.15 -6.25 -3.71
CA LYS A 104 5.39 -6.89 -2.64
C LYS A 104 4.24 -5.99 -2.21
N GLU A 105 3.09 -6.60 -1.98
CA GLU A 105 1.91 -5.93 -1.47
C GLU A 105 1.65 -6.31 -0.01
N TYR A 106 1.29 -5.30 0.77
CA TYR A 106 0.99 -5.43 2.18
C TYR A 106 -0.34 -4.77 2.46
N VAL A 107 -0.97 -5.26 3.52
CA VAL A 107 -2.13 -4.64 4.11
C VAL A 107 -1.76 -4.15 5.50
N TYR A 108 -2.07 -2.89 5.81
CA TYR A 108 -1.83 -2.31 7.12
C TYR A 108 -3.07 -1.63 7.70
N TRP A 109 -3.14 -1.53 9.01
CA TRP A 109 -4.23 -0.87 9.73
C TRP A 109 -3.73 -0.26 11.05
N ASN A 110 -4.45 0.74 11.55
CA ASN A 110 -4.38 1.23 12.92
C ASN A 110 -5.74 1.75 13.34
N VAL A 111 -6.45 0.99 14.16
CA VAL A 111 -7.84 1.27 14.56
C VAL A 111 -7.93 1.58 16.06
N HIS A 112 -9.06 2.17 16.46
CA HIS A 112 -9.33 2.48 17.86
C HIS A 112 -9.55 1.18 18.67
N PRO A 113 -8.95 1.03 19.87
CA PRO A 113 -9.10 -0.19 20.70
C PRO A 113 -10.55 -0.53 21.05
N ASP A 114 -11.40 0.47 21.23
CA ASP A 114 -12.81 0.25 21.57
C ASP A 114 -13.65 -0.34 20.43
N ASP A 115 -13.14 -0.34 19.19
CA ASP A 115 -13.79 -1.03 18.08
C ASP A 115 -13.55 -2.56 18.08
N ARG A 116 -12.64 -3.05 18.93
CA ARG A 116 -12.43 -4.50 19.21
C ARG A 116 -12.32 -5.38 17.96
N VAL A 117 -11.57 -4.91 16.97
CA VAL A 117 -11.30 -5.69 15.77
C VAL A 117 -10.34 -6.83 16.12
N GLU A 118 -10.81 -8.06 15.97
CA GLU A 118 -10.02 -9.28 16.24
C GLU A 118 -9.49 -9.90 14.95
N LYS A 119 -10.22 -9.73 13.84
CA LYS A 119 -9.87 -10.34 12.56
C LYS A 119 -10.24 -9.43 11.39
N TRP A 120 -9.44 -9.50 10.33
CA TRP A 120 -9.76 -8.95 9.04
C TRP A 120 -9.89 -10.05 8.00
N GLU A 121 -10.82 -9.87 7.07
CA GLU A 121 -10.82 -10.57 5.79
C GLU A 121 -10.57 -9.55 4.68
N THR A 122 -9.65 -9.89 3.77
CA THR A 122 -9.41 -9.16 2.53
C THR A 122 -9.73 -10.06 1.35
N VAL A 123 -10.32 -9.48 0.32
CA VAL A 123 -10.70 -10.16 -0.92
C VAL A 123 -10.13 -9.38 -2.10
N MET A 124 -9.40 -10.04 -3.00
CA MET A 124 -9.05 -9.49 -4.30
C MET A 124 -9.94 -10.12 -5.35
N LYS A 125 -10.69 -9.29 -6.09
CA LYS A 125 -11.59 -9.71 -7.16
C LYS A 125 -11.09 -9.19 -8.50
N PHE A 126 -11.08 -10.07 -9.48
CA PHE A 126 -11.01 -9.73 -10.89
C PHE A 126 -12.39 -9.98 -11.49
N ASP A 127 -13.03 -8.92 -11.97
CA ASP A 127 -14.35 -9.05 -12.57
C ASP A 127 -14.27 -9.75 -13.93
N ARG A 128 -15.30 -10.54 -14.22
CA ARG A 128 -15.42 -11.21 -15.51
C ARG A 128 -15.45 -10.17 -16.61
N ASN A 129 -14.50 -10.26 -17.53
CA ASN A 129 -14.49 -9.41 -18.72
C ASN A 129 -14.57 -10.28 -19.98
N TYR A 130 -15.43 -9.88 -20.92
CA TYR A 130 -15.51 -10.48 -22.24
C TYR A 130 -15.27 -9.38 -23.26
N ARG A 131 -14.34 -9.61 -24.19
CA ARG A 131 -14.04 -8.64 -25.24
C ARG A 131 -14.33 -9.22 -26.62
N ILE A 132 -15.02 -8.45 -27.45
CA ILE A 132 -15.29 -8.76 -28.85
C ILE A 132 -14.54 -7.72 -29.68
N PHE A 133 -13.44 -8.11 -30.31
CA PHE A 133 -12.72 -7.23 -31.25
C PHE A 133 -13.24 -7.43 -32.67
N SER A 134 -13.17 -6.37 -33.47
CA SER A 134 -13.25 -6.54 -34.91
C SER A 134 -12.55 -5.41 -35.68
N PRO A 135 -11.61 -5.69 -36.60
CA PRO A 135 -10.96 -4.66 -37.42
C PRO A 135 -11.86 -4.06 -38.52
N ASP A 136 -12.94 -4.73 -38.89
CA ASP A 136 -13.91 -4.41 -39.95
C ASP A 136 -15.37 -4.74 -39.54
N GLY A 137 -15.60 -5.00 -38.25
CA GLY A 137 -16.88 -5.54 -37.77
C GLY A 137 -17.07 -7.05 -38.00
N LYS A 138 -16.12 -7.78 -38.63
CA LYS A 138 -16.11 -9.26 -38.59
C LYS A 138 -14.70 -9.91 -38.42
N VAL A 139 -14.36 -10.32 -37.20
CA VAL A 139 -14.09 -11.72 -36.76
C VAL A 139 -13.88 -11.72 -35.24
N GLN A 140 -14.63 -12.61 -34.60
CA GLN A 140 -14.79 -12.83 -33.17
C GLN A 140 -13.58 -13.53 -32.57
N HIS A 141 -12.78 -12.79 -31.81
CA HIS A 141 -12.04 -13.41 -30.71
C HIS A 141 -12.74 -13.01 -29.42
N GLU A 142 -13.55 -13.93 -28.91
CA GLU A 142 -14.08 -13.86 -27.55
C GLU A 142 -12.94 -14.28 -26.63
N ILE A 143 -12.18 -13.29 -26.13
CA ILE A 143 -11.25 -13.57 -25.04
C ILE A 143 -12.08 -13.48 -23.77
N TYR A 144 -12.37 -14.66 -23.22
CA TYR A 144 -13.03 -14.81 -21.93
C TYR A 144 -11.96 -14.81 -20.85
N TYR A 145 -12.05 -13.82 -19.95
CA TYR A 145 -11.28 -13.84 -18.72
C TYR A 145 -12.22 -14.31 -17.59
N PRO A 146 -11.95 -15.48 -16.98
CA PRO A 146 -12.74 -15.92 -15.84
C PRO A 146 -12.58 -14.93 -14.70
N GLY A 147 -13.66 -14.74 -13.93
CA GLY A 147 -13.57 -13.98 -12.69
C GLY A 147 -12.72 -14.75 -11.69
N ILE A 148 -11.79 -14.06 -11.04
CA ILE A 148 -10.89 -14.64 -10.05
C ILE A 148 -11.18 -13.95 -8.72
N GLU A 149 -11.28 -14.73 -7.65
CA GLU A 149 -11.45 -14.20 -6.30
C GLU A 149 -10.46 -14.89 -5.39
N PHE A 150 -9.63 -14.10 -4.74
CA PHE A 150 -8.73 -14.56 -3.70
C PHE A 150 -9.15 -13.99 -2.36
N LYS A 151 -9.10 -14.83 -1.33
CA LYS A 151 -9.43 -14.44 0.04
C LYS A 151 -8.25 -14.67 0.95
N LYS A 152 -8.02 -13.72 1.85
CA LYS A 152 -7.03 -13.83 2.90
C LYS A 152 -7.62 -13.30 4.20
N GLU A 153 -7.56 -14.13 5.23
CA GLU A 153 -7.89 -13.74 6.60
C GLU A 153 -6.61 -13.60 7.43
N PHE A 154 -6.63 -12.67 8.37
CA PHE A 154 -5.56 -12.51 9.36
C PHE A 154 -6.12 -11.95 10.67
N GLU A 155 -5.55 -12.44 11.79
CA GLU A 155 -5.89 -11.99 13.14
C GLU A 155 -5.16 -10.67 13.45
N SER A 156 -5.86 -9.71 14.08
CA SER A 156 -5.25 -8.48 14.59
C SER A 156 -4.37 -8.74 15.81
N GLY A 157 -4.67 -9.81 16.56
CA GLY A 157 -3.95 -10.16 17.78
C GLY A 157 -4.15 -9.12 18.88
N ASN A 158 -3.19 -9.00 19.79
CA ASN A 158 -3.32 -8.12 20.97
C ASN A 158 -3.07 -6.63 20.68
N LYS A 159 -2.84 -6.24 19.42
CA LYS A 159 -2.52 -4.87 19.02
C LYS A 159 -3.61 -4.34 18.09
N THR A 160 -3.95 -3.06 18.23
CA THR A 160 -4.95 -2.40 17.39
C THR A 160 -4.40 -1.92 16.05
N TYR A 161 -3.12 -2.19 15.80
CA TYR A 161 -2.43 -1.89 14.56
C TYR A 161 -1.67 -3.12 14.10
N GLY A 162 -1.44 -3.19 12.79
CA GLY A 162 -0.63 -4.25 12.21
C GLY A 162 -0.38 -4.04 10.73
N ILE A 163 0.49 -4.90 10.23
CA ILE A 163 0.81 -5.01 8.82
C ILE A 163 1.05 -6.47 8.47
N VAL A 164 0.51 -6.91 7.34
CA VAL A 164 0.56 -8.29 6.86
C VAL A 164 0.89 -8.29 5.37
N GLU A 165 1.85 -9.13 4.99
CA GLU A 165 2.17 -9.39 3.58
C GLU A 165 1.02 -10.16 2.92
N LEU A 166 0.55 -9.66 1.78
CA LEU A 166 -0.42 -10.37 0.95
C LEU A 166 0.26 -11.54 0.22
N PRO A 167 -0.49 -12.59 -0.15
CA PRO A 167 0.10 -13.72 -0.88
C PRO A 167 0.72 -13.27 -2.21
N GLU A 168 1.91 -13.79 -2.53
CA GLU A 168 2.65 -13.45 -3.75
C GLU A 168 1.82 -13.70 -5.02
N GLU A 169 0.93 -14.69 -4.99
CA GLU A 169 0.04 -15.01 -6.10
C GLU A 169 -0.89 -13.84 -6.49
N TRP A 170 -1.16 -12.92 -5.56
CA TRP A 170 -2.00 -11.75 -5.83
C TRP A 170 -1.25 -10.77 -6.73
N SER A 171 -0.01 -10.46 -6.36
CA SER A 171 0.87 -9.56 -7.10
C SER A 171 1.30 -10.16 -8.44
N GLU A 172 1.47 -11.49 -8.53
CA GLU A 172 1.71 -12.17 -9.82
C GLU A 172 0.54 -12.00 -10.79
N GLN A 173 -0.71 -12.11 -10.31
CA GLN A 173 -1.88 -11.91 -11.18
C GLN A 173 -2.09 -10.44 -11.56
N ALA A 174 -1.81 -9.52 -10.64
CA ALA A 174 -1.78 -8.09 -10.95
C ALA A 174 -0.75 -7.77 -12.05
N ALA A 175 0.46 -8.32 -11.96
CA ALA A 175 1.53 -8.12 -12.92
C ALA A 175 1.26 -8.78 -14.28
N PHE A 176 0.61 -9.95 -14.31
CA PHE A 176 0.24 -10.63 -15.55
C PHE A 176 -0.65 -9.74 -16.45
N GLU A 177 -1.60 -9.01 -15.86
CA GLU A 177 -2.45 -8.09 -16.62
C GLU A 177 -1.68 -6.87 -17.17
N GLU A 178 -0.65 -6.39 -16.45
CA GLU A 178 0.21 -5.28 -16.92
C GLU A 178 1.06 -5.68 -18.14
N GLU A 179 1.51 -6.94 -18.22
CA GLU A 179 2.33 -7.46 -19.32
C GLU A 179 1.50 -7.73 -20.59
N PHE A 180 0.18 -7.92 -20.45
CA PHE A 180 -0.78 -8.03 -21.55
C PHE A 180 -1.76 -6.86 -21.60
N PRO A 181 -1.28 -5.60 -21.73
CA PRO A 181 -2.13 -4.43 -21.65
C PRO A 181 -3.16 -4.47 -22.78
N THR A 182 -4.41 -4.21 -22.43
CA THR A 182 -5.50 -4.10 -23.38
C THR A 182 -5.36 -2.87 -24.30
N GLU A 183 -4.51 -2.99 -25.33
CA GLU A 183 -4.24 -2.05 -26.45
C GLU A 183 -3.52 -0.69 -26.19
N PRO A 184 -2.82 -0.12 -27.21
CA PRO A 184 -1.90 1.03 -27.06
C PRO A 184 -2.58 2.42 -27.06
N SER A 185 -3.90 2.49 -27.04
CA SER A 185 -4.64 3.76 -27.28
C SER A 185 -5.58 4.19 -26.16
N MET A 186 -5.70 3.38 -25.10
CA MET A 186 -6.34 3.79 -23.87
C MET A 186 -5.37 3.50 -22.73
N ILE A 187 -5.18 4.49 -21.87
CA ILE A 187 -4.36 4.38 -20.66
C ILE A 187 -4.80 3.08 -19.95
N PRO A 188 -3.90 2.10 -19.73
CA PRO A 188 -4.25 0.93 -18.93
C PRO A 188 -4.73 1.47 -17.58
N SER A 189 -6.00 1.29 -17.27
CA SER A 189 -6.47 1.62 -15.93
C SER A 189 -5.84 0.60 -15.00
N LYS A 190 -5.16 1.05 -13.95
CA LYS A 190 -4.68 0.26 -12.79
C LYS A 190 -5.82 -0.47 -12.02
N ASN A 191 -6.94 -0.77 -12.68
CA ASN A 191 -8.25 -1.02 -12.10
C ASN A 191 -8.83 -2.39 -12.52
N ALA A 192 -7.99 -3.35 -12.92
CA ALA A 192 -8.48 -4.68 -13.28
C ALA A 192 -8.86 -5.52 -12.05
N PHE A 193 -8.29 -5.18 -10.89
CA PHE A 193 -8.58 -5.81 -9.62
C PHE A 193 -9.27 -4.83 -8.66
N THR A 194 -10.32 -5.31 -8.01
CA THR A 194 -10.99 -4.64 -6.89
C THR A 194 -10.56 -5.37 -5.61
N TYR A 195 -9.97 -4.64 -4.68
CA TYR A 195 -9.76 -5.16 -3.33
C TYR A 195 -10.97 -4.82 -2.48
N GLU A 196 -11.39 -5.73 -1.61
CA GLU A 196 -12.44 -5.52 -0.62
C GLU A 196 -11.94 -5.97 0.75
N TRP A 197 -12.49 -5.42 1.82
CA TRP A 197 -12.17 -5.89 3.16
C TRP A 197 -13.34 -5.73 4.13
N GLN A 198 -13.28 -6.51 5.20
CA GLN A 198 -14.21 -6.46 6.32
C GLN A 198 -13.52 -6.81 7.64
N ALA A 199 -13.90 -6.11 8.70
CA ALA A 199 -13.48 -6.38 10.07
C ALA A 199 -14.46 -7.32 10.79
N PHE A 200 -13.95 -8.07 11.77
CA PHE A 200 -14.74 -8.93 12.65
C PHE A 200 -14.35 -8.74 14.11
N ASP A 201 -15.33 -8.89 15.00
CA ASP A 201 -15.14 -8.88 16.45
C ASP A 201 -14.76 -10.27 17.02
N GLU A 202 -14.68 -10.36 18.34
CA GLU A 202 -14.34 -11.57 19.09
C GLU A 202 -15.36 -12.71 18.93
N ASP A 203 -16.62 -12.38 18.63
CA ASP A 203 -17.69 -13.36 18.38
C ASP A 203 -17.71 -13.82 16.91
N GLY A 204 -16.89 -13.20 16.06
CA GLY A 204 -16.83 -13.45 14.62
C GLY A 204 -17.96 -12.76 13.85
N GLU A 205 -18.62 -11.77 14.45
CA GLU A 205 -19.60 -10.94 13.76
C GLU A 205 -18.90 -9.84 12.95
N VAL A 206 -19.50 -9.48 11.80
CA VAL A 206 -18.95 -8.46 10.92
C VAL A 206 -19.16 -7.08 11.55
N ILE A 207 -18.06 -6.34 11.73
CA ILE A 207 -18.10 -4.95 12.17
C ILE A 207 -18.32 -4.08 10.93
N VAL A 208 -19.56 -3.61 10.72
CA VAL A 208 -19.90 -2.79 9.56
C VAL A 208 -19.30 -1.39 9.67
N HIS A 209 -19.27 -0.84 10.88
CA HIS A 209 -18.77 0.50 11.19
C HIS A 209 -17.81 0.46 12.37
N LEU A 210 -16.65 1.08 12.21
CA LEU A 210 -15.69 1.32 13.30
C LEU A 210 -16.09 2.62 13.99
N GLU A 211 -17.03 2.54 14.93
CA GLU A 211 -17.69 3.68 15.57
C GLU A 211 -16.70 4.63 16.28
N ASN A 212 -15.55 4.12 16.73
CA ASN A 212 -14.55 4.90 17.44
C ASN A 212 -13.35 5.26 16.56
N THR A 213 -13.21 4.66 15.38
CA THR A 213 -12.13 4.99 14.45
C THR A 213 -12.61 6.05 13.44
N LEU A 214 -11.88 7.17 13.36
CA LEU A 214 -12.15 8.29 12.46
C LEU A 214 -12.43 7.86 11.01
N GLU A 215 -13.60 8.23 10.49
CA GLU A 215 -14.12 7.89 9.15
C GLU A 215 -14.84 6.52 9.02
N GLU A 216 -15.15 5.83 10.12
CA GLU A 216 -16.14 4.72 10.24
C GLU A 216 -15.85 3.44 9.39
N GLY A 217 -14.59 3.20 9.01
CA GLY A 217 -14.14 2.23 7.99
C GLY A 217 -14.11 0.72 8.35
N GLY A 218 -15.22 0.15 8.82
CA GLY A 218 -15.35 -1.30 9.12
C GLY A 218 -15.31 -2.23 7.91
N GLY A 219 -15.58 -1.70 6.73
CA GLY A 219 -15.38 -2.39 5.45
C GLY A 219 -15.31 -1.42 4.28
N GLY A 220 -14.62 -1.83 3.22
CA GLY A 220 -14.42 -1.00 2.03
C GLY A 220 -13.97 -1.77 0.80
N THR A 221 -13.81 -1.03 -0.31
CA THR A 221 -13.22 -1.49 -1.54
C THR A 221 -12.13 -0.53 -2.03
N PHE A 222 -11.06 -1.04 -2.62
CA PHE A 222 -10.09 -0.26 -3.40
C PHE A 222 -10.23 -0.64 -4.87
N GLY A 223 -10.61 0.34 -5.69
CA GLY A 223 -10.64 0.23 -7.15
C GLY A 223 -9.84 1.38 -7.75
N GLY A 224 -8.55 1.16 -8.02
CA GLY A 224 -7.62 2.21 -8.44
C GLY A 224 -7.03 3.02 -7.27
N ASN A 225 -6.72 4.30 -7.49
CA ASN A 225 -5.99 5.16 -6.54
C ASN A 225 -6.79 5.58 -5.27
N TYR A 226 -8.00 5.08 -5.03
CA TYR A 226 -8.85 5.52 -3.92
C TYR A 226 -9.61 4.38 -3.23
N ALA A 227 -9.71 4.45 -1.91
CA ALA A 227 -10.59 3.63 -1.06
C ALA A 227 -12.04 4.11 -1.18
N ARG A 228 -13.02 3.20 -1.11
CA ARG A 228 -14.46 3.50 -0.95
C ARG A 228 -15.03 2.63 0.17
N PRO A 229 -15.80 3.16 1.14
CA PRO A 229 -16.47 2.33 2.15
C PRO A 229 -17.49 1.36 1.54
N LEU A 230 -17.63 0.14 2.08
CA LEU A 230 -18.47 -0.93 1.52
C LEU A 230 -19.95 -0.55 1.52
N SER A 231 -20.37 0.20 2.55
CA SER A 231 -21.73 0.75 2.68
C SER A 231 -22.13 1.68 1.53
N GLN A 232 -21.17 2.35 0.90
CA GLN A 232 -21.39 3.20 -0.27
C GLN A 232 -21.49 2.41 -1.57
N VAL A 233 -20.88 1.22 -1.63
CA VAL A 233 -20.91 0.32 -2.80
C VAL A 233 -22.26 -0.40 -2.87
N SER A 234 -22.78 -0.90 -1.74
CA SER A 234 -24.06 -1.62 -1.69
C SER A 234 -25.28 -0.78 -2.08
N LEU A 235 -25.22 0.54 -1.88
CA LEU A 235 -26.31 1.45 -2.27
C LEU A 235 -26.39 1.64 -3.78
N GLN A 236 -25.24 1.62 -4.47
CA GLN A 236 -25.16 1.86 -5.90
C GLN A 236 -25.66 0.66 -6.73
N GLU A 237 -25.40 -0.58 -6.27
CA GLU A 237 -25.92 -1.80 -6.92
C GLU A 237 -27.43 -1.99 -6.73
N SER A 238 -28.07 -1.28 -5.80
CA SER A 238 -29.53 -1.35 -5.58
C SER A 238 -30.34 -0.41 -6.46
N GLU A 239 -29.67 0.46 -7.22
CA GLU A 239 -30.30 1.46 -8.12
C GLU A 239 -30.18 1.14 -9.63
N GLU A 240 -29.61 -0.02 -10.01
CA GLU A 240 -29.56 -0.51 -11.40
C GLU A 240 -30.54 -1.66 -11.71
#